data_AF-A0A521Q5Z6-F1
#
_entry.id   AF-A0A521Q5Z6-F1
#
_cell.length_a   1.000
_cell.length_b   1.000
_cell.length_c   1.000
_cell.angle_alpha   90.00
_cell.angle_beta   90.00
_cell.angle_gamma   90.00
#
_symmetry.space_group_name_H-M   'P 1'
#
loop_
_entity.id
_entity.type
_entity.pdbx_description
1 polymer ?
#
loop_
_entity_poly.entity_id
_entity_poly.type
_entity_poly.pdbx_seq_one_letter_code
_entity_poly.pdbx_strand_id
1 'polypeptide(L)'
;MEKKRPHYSLDAIRKIVVARRVNAFTATALVGAAQLGLSPTEAVEVVLGMKPNAFYKSMTTHADHTTWQDVYHVALKSRRVVYVKVTLRENGIVVIQFKEK
;
A
#
# COMPACT_ATOMS: atom_id res chain seq x y z
N MET A 1 9.46 5.64 14.83
CA MET A 1 8.28 5.69 15.71
C MET A 1 7.12 4.93 15.06
N GLU A 2 6.21 4.34 15.84
CA GLU A 2 5.02 3.62 15.32
C GLU A 2 3.73 3.96 16.08
N LYS A 3 2.59 3.79 15.42
CA LYS A 3 1.24 3.94 16.00
C LYS A 3 0.26 2.87 15.50
N LYS A 4 -0.75 2.56 16.31
CA LYS A 4 -1.81 1.57 16.02
C LYS A 4 -3.05 2.17 15.34
N ARG A 5 -2.91 3.32 14.69
CA ARG A 5 -3.96 3.93 13.88
C ARG A 5 -3.37 4.28 12.51
N PRO A 6 -4.11 4.06 11.41
CA PRO A 6 -3.64 4.46 10.09
C PRO A 6 -3.40 5.98 10.06
N HIS A 7 -2.35 6.39 9.36
CA HIS A 7 -2.08 7.79 9.09
C HIS A 7 -2.96 8.31 7.96
N TYR A 8 -3.22 7.49 6.94
CA TYR A 8 -4.03 7.84 5.79
C TYR A 8 -5.39 7.14 5.85
N SER A 9 -6.44 7.83 5.40
CA SER A 9 -7.76 7.20 5.23
C SER A 9 -7.69 6.15 4.11
N LEU A 10 -8.01 4.89 4.43
CA LEU A 10 -8.05 3.81 3.44
C LEU A 10 -9.03 4.12 2.30
N ASP A 11 -10.15 4.76 2.59
CA ASP A 11 -11.11 5.16 1.54
C ASP A 11 -10.57 6.28 0.65
N ALA A 12 -9.78 7.21 1.20
CA ALA A 12 -9.10 8.22 0.38
C ALA A 12 -8.05 7.56 -0.55
N ILE A 13 -7.28 6.59 -0.03
CA ILE A 13 -6.34 5.80 -0.83
C ILE A 13 -7.05 5.07 -1.96
N ARG A 14 -8.17 4.38 -1.66
CA ARG A 14 -8.96 3.70 -2.68
C ARG A 14 -9.49 4.67 -3.75
N LYS A 15 -10.02 5.84 -3.36
CA LYS A 15 -10.48 6.86 -4.32
C LYS A 15 -9.38 7.28 -5.30
N ILE A 16 -8.16 7.48 -4.80
CA ILE A 16 -7.00 7.82 -5.63
C ILE A 16 -6.67 6.68 -6.61
N VAL A 17 -6.62 5.44 -6.10
CA VAL A 17 -6.31 4.25 -6.92
C VAL A 17 -7.42 3.97 -7.93
N VAL A 18 -8.68 4.27 -7.61
CA VAL A 18 -9.78 4.21 -8.58
C VAL A 18 -9.58 5.21 -9.72
N ALA A 19 -9.26 6.47 -9.38
CA ALA A 19 -9.11 7.52 -10.37
C ALA A 19 -7.87 7.33 -11.27
N ARG A 20 -6.75 6.87 -10.69
CA ARG A 20 -5.46 6.81 -11.38
C ARG A 20 -5.08 5.42 -11.89
N ARG A 21 -5.73 4.36 -11.40
CA ARG A 21 -5.38 2.96 -11.73
C ARG A 21 -3.90 2.68 -11.48
N VAL A 22 -3.21 2.10 -12.46
CA VAL A 22 -1.77 1.79 -12.42
C VAL A 22 -0.91 3.05 -12.20
N ASN A 23 -1.38 4.23 -12.63
CA ASN A 23 -0.67 5.51 -12.45
C ASN A 23 -0.72 6.02 -11.00
N ALA A 24 -1.45 5.34 -10.10
CA ALA A 24 -1.37 5.60 -8.68
C ALA A 24 -0.05 5.11 -8.06
N PHE A 25 0.64 4.18 -8.73
CA PHE A 25 1.81 3.48 -8.21
C PHE A 25 3.11 4.08 -8.76
N THR A 26 4.18 4.05 -7.97
CA THR A 26 5.53 4.34 -8.49
C THR A 26 6.07 3.15 -9.29
N ALA A 27 7.06 3.39 -10.15
CA ALA A 27 7.73 2.31 -10.89
C ALA A 27 8.28 1.22 -9.93
N THR A 28 8.90 1.63 -8.82
CA THR A 28 9.40 0.70 -7.80
C THR A 28 8.28 -0.12 -7.14
N ALA A 29 7.10 0.47 -6.93
CA ALA A 29 5.94 -0.25 -6.41
C ALA A 29 5.46 -1.34 -7.39
N LEU A 30 5.42 -1.02 -8.68
CA LEU A 30 5.04 -1.96 -9.73
C LEU A 30 6.05 -3.11 -9.88
N VAL A 31 7.35 -2.82 -9.78
CA VAL A 31 8.40 -3.86 -9.75
C VAL A 31 8.21 -4.78 -8.54
N GLY A 32 7.95 -4.24 -7.36
CA GLY A 32 7.68 -5.05 -6.16
C GLY A 32 6.42 -5.91 -6.29
N ALA A 33 5.35 -5.38 -6.91
CA ALA A 33 4.15 -6.17 -7.21
C ALA A 33 4.45 -7.33 -8.17
N ALA A 34 5.22 -7.07 -9.24
CA ALA A 34 5.62 -8.08 -10.21
C ALA A 34 6.48 -9.20 -9.58
N GLN A 35 7.35 -8.87 -8.62
CA GLN A 35 8.14 -9.87 -7.86
C GLN A 35 7.25 -10.82 -7.03
N LEU A 36 6.03 -10.41 -6.68
CA LEU A 36 5.05 -11.27 -6.04
C LEU A 36 4.17 -12.05 -7.03
N GLY A 37 4.40 -11.90 -8.33
CA GLY A 37 3.58 -12.49 -9.38
C GLY A 37 2.28 -11.73 -9.63
N LEU A 38 2.19 -10.45 -9.24
CA LEU A 38 1.02 -9.61 -9.51
C LEU A 38 1.24 -8.79 -10.79
N SER A 39 0.28 -8.86 -11.71
CA SER A 39 0.17 -7.88 -12.79
C SER A 39 -0.17 -6.48 -12.24
N PRO A 40 0.07 -5.40 -13.01
CA PRO A 40 -0.31 -4.05 -12.59
C PRO A 40 -1.82 -3.91 -12.26
N THR A 41 -2.68 -4.61 -13.00
CA THR A 41 -4.12 -4.63 -12.74
C THR A 41 -4.45 -5.37 -11.45
N GLU A 42 -3.80 -6.50 -11.18
CA GLU A 42 -3.97 -7.21 -9.90
C GLU A 42 -3.46 -6.38 -8.72
N ALA A 43 -2.38 -5.62 -8.89
CA ALA A 43 -1.92 -4.69 -7.86
C ALA A 43 -2.98 -3.63 -7.52
N VAL A 44 -3.69 -3.10 -8.52
CA VAL A 44 -4.86 -2.22 -8.33
C VAL A 44 -5.96 -2.95 -7.55
N GLU A 45 -6.35 -4.15 -7.99
CA GLU A 45 -7.41 -4.94 -7.34
C GLU A 45 -7.09 -5.24 -5.88
N VAL A 46 -5.85 -5.61 -5.58
CA VAL A 46 -5.39 -5.90 -4.22
C VAL A 46 -5.63 -4.69 -3.32
N VAL A 47 -5.28 -3.49 -3.77
CA VAL A 47 -5.42 -2.26 -2.98
C VAL A 47 -6.88 -1.85 -2.82
N LEU A 48 -7.70 -2.01 -3.87
CA LEU A 48 -9.14 -1.77 -3.78
C LEU A 48 -9.83 -2.76 -2.83
N GLY A 49 -9.34 -4.00 -2.76
CA GLY A 49 -9.84 -5.06 -1.88
C GLY A 49 -9.34 -5.02 -0.43
N MET A 50 -8.34 -4.19 -0.10
CA MET A 50 -7.81 -4.05 1.26
C MET A 50 -8.92 -3.69 2.24
N LYS A 51 -8.95 -4.28 3.44
CA LYS A 51 -9.98 -4.00 4.46
C LYS A 51 -9.39 -3.21 5.63
N PRO A 52 -10.17 -2.40 6.37
CA PRO A 52 -9.68 -1.70 7.56
C PRO A 52 -9.07 -2.63 8.61
N ASN A 53 -9.63 -3.84 8.79
CA ASN A 53 -9.12 -4.84 9.73
C ASN A 53 -7.81 -5.52 9.28
N ALA A 54 -7.37 -5.29 8.04
CA ALA A 54 -6.05 -5.72 7.57
C ALA A 54 -4.93 -4.78 8.06
N PHE A 55 -5.27 -3.62 8.62
CA PHE A 55 -4.29 -2.68 9.14
C PHE A 55 -3.45 -3.31 10.25
N TYR A 56 -2.14 -3.23 10.10
CA TYR A 56 -1.18 -3.73 11.07
C TYR A 56 -0.65 -2.60 11.94
N LYS A 57 0.02 -1.62 11.32
CA LYS A 57 0.59 -0.46 12.01
C LYS A 57 0.90 0.67 11.04
N SER A 58 1.09 1.86 11.59
CA SER A 58 1.65 3.00 10.86
C SER A 58 3.00 3.34 11.45
N MET A 59 4.01 3.52 10.60
CA MET A 59 5.39 3.77 11.05
C MET A 59 6.07 4.86 10.22
N THR A 60 6.99 5.57 10.85
CA THR A 60 7.90 6.54 10.20
C THR A 60 9.35 6.10 10.42
N THR A 61 10.28 6.62 9.63
CA THR A 61 11.71 6.33 9.82
C THR A 61 12.32 7.24 10.88
N HIS A 62 13.53 6.93 11.35
CA HIS A 62 14.30 7.82 12.22
C HIS A 62 14.90 9.02 11.45
N ALA A 63 15.22 8.81 10.18
CA ALA A 63 15.79 9.84 9.32
C ALA A 63 14.75 10.88 8.89
N ASP A 64 13.47 10.48 8.79
CA ASP A 64 12.36 11.35 8.45
C ASP A 64 11.12 10.95 9.26
N HIS A 65 10.70 11.85 10.15
CA HIS A 65 9.52 11.71 11.01
C HIS A 65 8.23 12.28 10.39
N THR A 66 8.32 12.89 9.21
CA THR A 66 7.19 13.49 8.49
C THR A 66 6.52 12.50 7.55
N THR A 67 7.27 11.55 6.99
CA THR A 67 6.74 10.52 6.08
C THR A 67 6.26 9.28 6.82
N TRP A 68 4.94 9.10 6.89
CA TRP A 68 4.32 7.91 7.48
C TRP A 68 4.02 6.83 6.44
N GLN A 69 4.18 5.57 6.84
CA GLN A 69 3.86 4.37 6.07
C GLN A 69 2.81 3.56 6.81
N ASP A 70 1.62 3.42 6.24
CA ASP A 70 0.60 2.51 6.76
C ASP A 70 0.84 1.11 6.22
N VAL A 71 0.94 0.13 7.10
CA VAL A 71 1.24 -1.26 6.78
C VAL A 71 -0.01 -2.10 6.98
N TYR A 72 -0.34 -2.91 5.97
CA TYR A 72 -1.49 -3.82 6.00
C TYR A 72 -1.04 -5.26 5.71
N HIS A 73 -1.68 -6.24 6.34
CA HIS A 73 -1.57 -7.65 6.01
C HIS A 73 -2.64 -8.02 4.98
N VAL A 74 -2.25 -8.29 3.75
CA VAL A 74 -3.22 -8.56 2.68
C VAL A 74 -3.04 -9.98 2.18
N ALA A 75 -4.13 -10.75 2.19
CA ALA A 75 -4.16 -12.07 1.59
C ALA A 75 -4.34 -11.93 0.07
N LEU A 76 -3.41 -12.49 -0.69
CA LEU A 76 -3.48 -12.57 -2.15
C LEU A 76 -4.36 -13.75 -2.59
N LYS A 77 -4.76 -13.76 -3.86
CA LYS A 77 -5.49 -14.89 -4.48
C LYS A 77 -4.72 -16.21 -4.34
N SER A 78 -3.38 -16.16 -4.31
CA SER A 78 -2.48 -17.28 -4.07
C SER A 78 -2.45 -17.80 -2.62
N ARG A 79 -3.30 -17.27 -1.72
CA ARG A 79 -3.33 -17.54 -0.26
C ARG A 79 -2.09 -17.09 0.51
N ARG A 80 -1.10 -16.49 -0.16
CA ARG A 80 0.04 -15.82 0.50
C ARG A 80 -0.43 -14.54 1.18
N VAL A 81 0.03 -14.31 2.40
CA VAL A 81 -0.16 -13.03 3.09
C VAL A 81 1.06 -12.17 2.83
N VAL A 82 0.84 -10.91 2.45
CA VAL A 82 1.92 -9.98 2.11
C VAL A 82 1.73 -8.68 2.89
N TYR A 83 2.84 -7.99 3.14
CA TYR A 83 2.77 -6.61 3.59
C TYR A 83 2.49 -5.70 2.41
N VAL A 84 1.48 -4.86 2.56
CA VAL A 84 1.21 -3.73 1.66
C VAL A 84 1.47 -2.46 2.44
N LYS A 85 2.55 -1.76 2.10
CA LYS A 85 2.93 -0.48 2.74
C LYS A 85 2.47 0.68 1.89
N VAL A 86 1.67 1.56 2.46
CA VAL A 86 1.03 2.69 1.79
C VAL A 86 1.63 4.00 2.30
N THR A 87 2.14 4.82 1.39
CA THR A 87 2.54 6.21 1.66
C THR A 87 1.85 7.11 0.66
N LEU A 88 1.15 8.15 1.12
CA LEU A 88 0.57 9.14 0.23
C LEU A 88 1.59 10.27 0.01
N ARG A 89 1.93 10.54 -1.25
CA ARG A 89 2.74 11.69 -1.65
C ARG A 89 1.84 12.88 -1.96
N GLU A 90 2.39 14.10 -1.85
CA GLU A 90 1.65 15.35 -2.08
C GLU A 90 0.99 15.42 -3.48
N ASN A 91 1.59 14.78 -4.48
CA ASN A 91 1.07 14.71 -5.84
C ASN A 91 -0.04 13.65 -6.05
N GLY A 92 -0.55 13.04 -4.97
CA GLY A 92 -1.57 12.00 -5.01
C GLY A 92 -1.08 10.65 -5.53
N ILE A 93 0.24 10.42 -5.59
CA ILE A 93 0.81 9.09 -5.83
C ILE A 93 0.78 8.29 -4.53
N VAL A 94 0.32 7.05 -4.61
CA VAL A 94 0.36 6.10 -3.53
C VAL A 94 1.57 5.20 -3.73
N VAL A 95 2.58 5.36 -2.88
CA VAL A 95 3.70 4.41 -2.86
C VAL A 95 3.21 3.15 -2.18
N ILE A 96 3.14 2.06 -2.94
CA ILE A 96 2.69 0.76 -2.45
C ILE A 96 3.82 -0.22 -2.53
N GLN A 97 4.46 -0.51 -1.39
CA GLN A 97 5.47 -1.55 -1.35
C GLN A 97 4.85 -2.86 -0.94
N PHE A 98 4.92 -3.82 -1.85
CA PHE A 98 4.58 -5.19 -1.58
C PHE A 98 5.82 -5.93 -1.04
N LYS A 99 5.70 -6.59 0.12
CA LYS A 99 6.75 -7.45 0.67
C LYS A 99 6.16 -8.78 1.11
N GLU A 100 6.95 -9.83 1.03
CA GLU A 100 6.61 -11.07 1.73
C GLU A 100 6.47 -10.80 3.23
N LYS A 101 5.49 -11.45 3.85
CA LYS A 101 5.23 -11.31 5.28
C LYS A 101 6.28 -12.02 6.12
#